data_AF-A0A9X9F396-F1
#
_entry.id   AF-A0A9X9F396-F1
#
_cell.length_a   1.000
_cell.length_b   1.000
_cell.length_c   1.000
_cell.angle_alpha   90.00
_cell.angle_beta   90.00
_cell.angle_gamma   90.00
#
_symmetry.space_group_name_H-M   'P 1'
#
loop_
_entity.id
_entity.type
_entity.pdbx_description
1 polymer ?
#
loop_
_entity_poly.entity_id
_entity_poly.type
_entity_poly.pdbx_seq_one_letter_code
_entity_poly.pdbx_strand_id
1 'polypeptide(L)'
;TDPNASIRVNCHVVPNLWQYETIAFFPGLVMRWFRDAFCQEEKKLAEKLGVDAYELLEEQAKDVPTGSHGIIPTFSNVMNYISWRHAAPSFLNLSLDAEKCGKKEMFRAIEENAAFVTLGNLKLIEHLTGTFPSEVVFAGGAAKGKLWPQIL
;
A
#
# COMPACT_ATOMS: atom_id res chain seq x y z
N THR A 1 -4.87 17.44 22.58
CA THR A 1 -4.49 18.12 21.32
C THR A 1 -3.04 17.77 21.02
N ASP A 2 -2.73 17.44 19.77
CA ASP A 2 -1.37 17.06 19.35
C ASP A 2 -0.48 18.30 19.19
N PRO A 3 0.55 18.50 20.02
CA PRO A 3 1.42 19.68 19.95
C PRO A 3 2.28 19.73 18.68
N ASN A 4 2.49 18.58 18.03
CA ASN A 4 3.32 18.45 16.84
C ASN A 4 2.52 18.54 15.53
N ALA A 5 1.18 18.66 15.63
CA ALA A 5 0.27 18.66 14.49
C ALA A 5 0.59 17.53 13.47
N SER A 6 0.80 16.32 13.98
CA SER A 6 1.26 15.15 13.22
C SER A 6 0.15 14.53 12.37
N ILE A 7 -1.10 14.58 12.84
CA ILE A 7 -2.28 14.02 12.16
C ILE A 7 -3.43 15.02 12.07
N ARG A 8 -4.34 14.80 11.13
CA ARG A 8 -5.56 15.59 10.99
C ARG A 8 -6.63 15.05 11.92
N VAL A 9 -7.49 15.93 12.40
CA VAL A 9 -8.69 15.55 13.15
C VAL A 9 -9.88 16.26 12.51
N ASN A 10 -10.87 15.49 12.06
CA ASN A 10 -12.05 16.00 11.38
C ASN A 10 -13.32 15.64 12.15
N CYS A 11 -14.38 16.42 11.95
CA CYS A 11 -15.70 16.05 12.44
C CYS A 11 -16.21 14.82 11.69
N HIS A 12 -16.72 13.83 12.42
CA HIS A 12 -17.41 12.70 11.81
C HIS A 12 -18.88 13.07 11.51
N VAL A 13 -19.52 12.36 10.58
CA VAL A 13 -20.96 12.53 10.28
C VAL A 13 -21.88 12.09 11.43
N VAL A 14 -21.37 11.23 12.31
CA VAL A 14 -22.05 10.79 13.53
C VAL A 14 -21.93 11.91 14.57
N PRO A 15 -23.04 12.35 15.19
CA PRO A 15 -23.01 13.42 16.18
C PRO A 15 -22.03 13.15 17.32
N ASN A 16 -21.31 14.20 17.75
CA ASN A 16 -20.34 14.18 18.85
C ASN A 16 -19.14 13.24 18.66
N LEU A 17 -18.83 12.83 17.43
CA LEU A 17 -17.68 11.99 17.11
C LEU A 17 -16.65 12.75 16.26
N TRP A 18 -15.38 12.55 16.58
CA TRP A 18 -14.23 13.08 15.84
C TRP A 18 -13.42 11.92 15.26
N GLN A 19 -12.85 12.14 14.08
CA GLN A 19 -12.03 11.15 13.37
C GLN A 19 -10.59 11.63 13.28
N TYR A 20 -9.68 10.81 13.80
CA TYR A 20 -8.25 10.92 13.54
C TYR A 20 -7.97 10.39 12.14
N GLU A 21 -7.41 11.25 11.28
CA GLU A 21 -7.17 10.94 9.88
C GLU A 21 -5.68 11.02 9.56
N THR A 22 -5.18 9.89 9.06
CA THR A 22 -3.85 9.77 8.45
C THR A 22 -3.97 9.41 6.97
N ILE A 23 -3.05 9.90 6.14
CA ILE A 23 -3.07 9.67 4.69
C ILE A 23 -1.75 9.05 4.23
N ALA A 24 -1.84 7.88 3.60
CA ALA A 24 -0.77 7.31 2.79
C ALA A 24 -0.92 7.82 1.34
N PHE A 25 0.01 8.67 0.90
CA PHE A 25 -0.02 9.19 -0.47
C PHE A 25 0.52 8.17 -1.47
N PHE A 26 -0.17 8.02 -2.60
CA PHE A 26 0.24 7.23 -3.76
C PHE A 26 0.05 5.70 -3.78
N PRO A 27 -0.37 4.92 -2.75
CA PRO A 27 -0.47 3.46 -2.91
C PRO A 27 -1.24 3.02 -4.16
N GLY A 28 -2.47 3.54 -4.33
CA GLY A 28 -3.28 3.23 -5.51
C GLY A 28 -2.74 3.83 -6.81
N LEU A 29 -2.08 4.99 -6.75
CA LEU A 29 -1.49 5.63 -7.94
C LEU A 29 -0.26 4.85 -8.43
N VAL A 30 0.58 4.38 -7.51
CA VAL A 30 1.77 3.57 -7.80
C VAL A 30 1.36 2.22 -8.36
N MET A 31 0.32 1.58 -7.81
CA MET A 31 -0.22 0.35 -8.39
C MET A 31 -0.71 0.56 -9.83
N ARG A 32 -1.42 1.66 -10.10
CA ARG A 32 -1.81 2.02 -11.48
C ARG A 32 -0.62 2.31 -12.38
N TRP A 33 0.33 3.11 -11.90
CA TRP A 33 1.55 3.44 -12.62
C TRP A 33 2.32 2.17 -12.98
N PHE A 34 2.53 1.26 -12.03
CA PHE A 34 3.25 0.02 -12.26
C PHE A 34 2.55 -0.85 -13.31
N ARG A 35 1.23 -1.03 -13.18
CA ARG A 35 0.41 -1.77 -14.15
C ARG A 35 0.50 -1.17 -15.55
N ASP A 36 0.38 0.15 -15.67
CA ASP A 36 0.33 0.82 -16.96
C ASP A 36 1.72 1.01 -17.60
N ALA A 37 2.80 1.07 -16.80
CA ALA A 37 4.17 1.26 -17.26
C ALA A 37 4.92 -0.04 -17.54
N PHE A 38 4.65 -1.13 -16.81
CA PHE A 38 5.43 -2.38 -16.91
C PHE A 38 4.59 -3.63 -17.22
N CYS A 39 3.28 -3.59 -17.02
CA CYS A 39 2.41 -4.77 -17.09
C CYS A 39 1.52 -4.82 -18.34
N GLN A 40 2.00 -4.35 -19.50
CA GLN A 40 1.18 -4.31 -20.72
C GLN A 40 0.79 -5.71 -21.22
N GLU A 41 1.67 -6.69 -21.08
CA GLU A 41 1.39 -8.07 -21.48
C GLU A 41 0.39 -8.75 -20.54
N GLU A 42 0.50 -8.50 -19.24
CA GLU A 42 -0.45 -8.96 -18.23
C GLU A 42 -1.83 -8.31 -18.44
N LYS A 43 -1.89 -7.04 -18.85
CA LYS A 43 -3.16 -6.40 -19.25
C LYS A 43 -3.82 -7.11 -20.44
N LYS A 44 -3.05 -7.41 -21.49
CA LYS A 44 -3.56 -8.16 -22.66
C LYS A 44 -4.00 -9.58 -22.29
N LEU A 45 -3.26 -10.23 -21.40
CA LEU A 45 -3.60 -11.57 -20.93
C LEU A 45 -4.88 -11.55 -20.09
N ALA A 46 -5.01 -10.59 -19.17
CA ALA A 46 -6.21 -10.40 -18.37
C ALA A 46 -7.46 -10.17 -19.24
N GLU A 47 -7.33 -9.34 -20.29
CA GLU A 47 -8.41 -9.12 -21.26
C GLU A 47 -8.82 -10.42 -21.98
N LYS A 48 -7.86 -11.23 -22.43
CA LYS A 48 -8.13 -12.53 -23.07
C LYS A 48 -8.80 -13.52 -22.12
N LEU A 49 -8.44 -13.48 -20.84
CA LEU A 49 -8.98 -14.35 -19.79
C LEU A 49 -10.31 -13.84 -19.22
N GLY A 50 -10.70 -12.59 -19.53
CA GLY A 50 -11.90 -11.97 -18.98
C GLY A 50 -11.81 -11.65 -17.48
N VAL A 51 -10.60 -11.42 -16.97
CA VAL A 51 -10.33 -11.10 -15.55
C VAL A 51 -9.77 -9.69 -15.39
N ASP A 52 -9.78 -9.16 -14.16
CA ASP A 52 -9.13 -7.88 -13.87
C ASP A 52 -7.60 -8.04 -13.88
N ALA A 53 -6.89 -7.04 -14.40
CA ALA A 53 -5.43 -7.10 -14.47
C ALA A 53 -4.75 -7.12 -13.09
N TYR A 54 -5.34 -6.51 -12.06
CA TYR A 54 -4.83 -6.59 -10.70
C TYR A 54 -5.06 -7.97 -10.09
N GLU A 55 -6.18 -8.63 -10.40
CA GLU A 55 -6.45 -10.00 -9.96
C GLU A 55 -5.40 -10.96 -10.54
N LEU A 56 -5.06 -10.82 -11.83
CA LEU A 56 -4.00 -11.60 -12.45
C LEU A 56 -2.62 -11.34 -11.81
N LEU A 57 -2.30 -10.07 -11.50
CA LEU A 57 -1.03 -9.71 -10.86
C LEU A 57 -0.95 -10.23 -9.41
N GLU A 58 -2.04 -10.17 -8.65
CA GLU A 58 -2.12 -10.77 -7.32
C GLU A 58 -1.94 -12.29 -7.37
N GLU A 59 -2.58 -12.95 -8.33
CA GLU A 59 -2.44 -14.40 -8.52
C GLU A 59 -0.99 -14.80 -8.84
N GLN A 60 -0.26 -13.98 -9.59
CA GLN A 60 1.17 -14.18 -9.85
C GLN A 60 2.04 -13.89 -8.61
N ALA A 61 1.64 -12.93 -7.78
CA ALA A 61 2.39 -12.48 -6.61
C ALA A 61 2.15 -13.32 -5.34
N LYS A 62 1.10 -14.15 -5.31
CA LYS A 62 0.68 -14.90 -4.12
C LYS A 62 1.78 -15.81 -3.55
N ASP A 63 2.57 -16.43 -4.43
CA ASP A 63 3.61 -17.41 -4.08
C ASP A 63 4.98 -16.77 -3.82
N VAL A 64 5.13 -15.46 -4.08
CA VAL A 64 6.31 -14.71 -3.64
C VAL A 64 6.33 -14.73 -2.11
N PRO A 65 7.45 -14.98 -1.42
CA PRO A 65 7.46 -14.99 0.04
C PRO A 65 7.25 -13.59 0.63
N THR A 66 6.81 -13.54 1.89
CA THR A 66 6.76 -12.29 2.67
C THR A 66 8.11 -11.58 2.66
N GLY A 67 8.06 -10.26 2.47
CA GLY A 67 9.24 -9.42 2.32
C GLY A 67 9.76 -9.34 0.88
N SER A 68 9.08 -9.97 -0.09
CA SER A 68 9.35 -9.81 -1.53
C SER A 68 10.82 -10.00 -1.91
N HIS A 69 11.47 -11.03 -1.35
CA HIS A 69 12.91 -11.30 -1.49
C HIS A 69 13.85 -10.14 -1.09
N GLY A 70 13.37 -9.22 -0.25
CA GLY A 70 14.11 -8.06 0.23
C GLY A 70 14.04 -6.84 -0.70
N ILE A 71 13.19 -6.86 -1.73
CA ILE A 71 12.95 -5.70 -2.60
C ILE A 71 12.34 -4.56 -1.77
N ILE A 72 12.92 -3.37 -1.86
CA ILE A 72 12.45 -2.19 -1.12
C ILE A 72 11.95 -1.16 -2.13
N PRO A 73 10.63 -0.91 -2.21
CA PRO A 73 10.13 0.14 -3.05
C PRO A 73 9.93 1.44 -2.27
N THR A 74 10.22 2.58 -2.90
CA THR A 74 10.17 3.90 -2.27
C THR A 74 9.21 4.82 -3.02
N PHE A 75 7.97 4.93 -2.55
CA PHE A 75 6.97 5.80 -3.21
C PHE A 75 5.96 6.44 -2.26
N SER A 76 5.85 6.00 -1.00
CA SER A 76 5.00 6.60 0.01
C SER A 76 5.72 6.63 1.35
N ASN A 77 5.38 7.60 2.20
CA ASN A 77 5.93 7.74 3.54
C ASN A 77 4.79 7.73 4.55
N VAL A 78 5.11 7.31 5.78
CA VAL A 78 4.26 7.58 6.94
C VAL A 78 3.97 9.08 6.98
N MET A 79 2.74 9.41 7.37
CA MET A 79 2.26 10.78 7.33
C MET A 79 3.17 11.73 8.11
N ASN A 80 3.55 12.80 7.42
CA ASN A 80 4.11 14.01 8.02
C ASN A 80 3.25 15.18 7.55
N TYR A 81 2.29 15.56 8.37
CA TYR A 81 1.28 16.56 8.01
C TYR A 81 1.89 17.93 7.63
N ILE A 82 2.98 18.31 8.28
CA ILE A 82 3.64 19.62 8.08
C ILE A 82 4.55 19.58 6.85
N SER A 83 5.15 18.42 6.52
CA SER A 83 6.07 18.30 5.39
C SER A 83 5.82 17.04 4.57
N TRP A 84 5.01 17.19 3.53
CA TRP A 84 4.71 16.15 2.55
C TRP A 84 5.88 15.98 1.58
N ARG A 85 6.83 15.12 1.96
CA ARG A 85 7.96 14.75 1.11
C ARG A 85 7.85 13.28 0.76
N HIS A 86 7.92 12.98 -0.53
CA HIS A 86 7.87 11.61 -1.03
C HIS A 86 9.08 11.38 -1.93
N ALA A 87 9.70 10.21 -1.79
CA ALA A 87 10.76 9.80 -2.69
C ALA A 87 10.19 9.57 -4.09
N ALA A 88 11.03 9.76 -5.11
CA ALA A 88 10.67 9.31 -6.46
C ALA A 88 10.47 7.78 -6.44
N PRO A 89 9.40 7.25 -7.06
CA PRO A 89 9.16 5.82 -7.16
C PRO A 89 10.40 5.08 -7.64
N SER A 90 11.00 4.30 -6.74
CA SER A 90 12.22 3.54 -7.01
C SER A 90 12.08 2.14 -6.41
N PHE A 91 12.76 1.16 -6.99
CA PHE A 91 12.93 -0.17 -6.43
C PHE A 91 14.41 -0.39 -6.13
N LEU A 92 14.71 -0.73 -4.88
CA LEU A 92 16.04 -1.05 -4.40
C LEU A 92 16.13 -2.55 -4.08
N ASN A 93 17.35 -3.05 -3.91
CA ASN A 93 17.64 -4.46 -3.58
C ASN A 93 17.12 -5.48 -4.60
N LEU A 94 17.10 -5.12 -5.89
CA LEU A 94 16.79 -6.08 -6.95
C LEU A 94 17.89 -7.14 -7.06
N SER A 95 17.50 -8.41 -6.97
CA SER A 95 18.41 -9.55 -7.08
C SER A 95 18.87 -9.75 -8.53
N LEU A 96 20.10 -10.26 -8.72
CA LEU A 96 20.57 -10.77 -10.02
C LEU A 96 20.04 -12.18 -10.33
N ASP A 97 19.43 -12.85 -9.34
CA ASP A 97 18.72 -14.11 -9.53
C ASP A 97 17.36 -13.83 -10.19
N ALA A 98 17.22 -14.24 -11.45
CA ALA A 98 16.03 -14.00 -12.27
C ALA A 98 14.75 -14.62 -11.69
N GLU A 99 14.87 -15.67 -10.85
CA GLU A 99 13.73 -16.31 -10.20
C GLU A 99 13.24 -15.54 -8.96
N LYS A 100 13.99 -14.54 -8.51
CA LYS A 100 13.69 -13.72 -7.30
C LYS A 100 13.53 -12.24 -7.62
N CYS A 101 13.50 -11.87 -8.89
CA CYS A 101 13.41 -10.48 -9.33
C CYS A 101 12.64 -10.38 -10.64
N GLY A 102 11.41 -9.92 -10.54
CA GLY A 102 10.53 -9.69 -11.67
C GLY A 102 9.30 -8.89 -11.26
N LYS A 103 8.33 -8.80 -12.18
CA LYS A 103 7.15 -7.97 -11.97
C LYS A 103 6.30 -8.43 -10.79
N LYS A 104 6.19 -9.74 -10.57
CA LYS A 104 5.39 -10.32 -9.48
C LYS A 104 5.98 -10.00 -8.10
N GLU A 105 7.31 -10.06 -7.97
CA GLU A 105 8.01 -9.67 -6.73
C GLU A 105 7.90 -8.16 -6.48
N MET A 106 8.08 -7.35 -7.53
CA MET A 106 7.93 -5.89 -7.44
C MET A 106 6.49 -5.48 -7.11
N PHE A 107 5.49 -6.19 -7.65
CA PHE A 107 4.08 -5.96 -7.35
C PHE A 107 3.77 -6.26 -5.88
N ARG A 108 4.18 -7.43 -5.37
CA ARG A 108 4.04 -7.75 -3.94
C ARG A 108 4.75 -6.75 -3.05
N ALA A 109 5.94 -6.29 -3.45
CA ALA A 109 6.69 -5.29 -2.70
C ALA A 109 5.91 -3.96 -2.59
N ILE A 110 5.17 -3.56 -3.63
CA ILE A 110 4.29 -2.39 -3.57
C ILE A 110 3.17 -2.61 -2.54
N GLU A 111 2.52 -3.78 -2.54
CA GLU A 111 1.45 -4.12 -1.59
C GLU A 111 1.95 -4.10 -0.14
N GLU A 112 3.09 -4.77 0.11
CA GLU A 112 3.75 -4.81 1.42
C GLU A 112 4.17 -3.41 1.88
N ASN A 113 4.72 -2.57 1.00
CA ASN A 113 5.06 -1.19 1.34
C ASN A 113 3.84 -0.36 1.75
N ALA A 114 2.73 -0.49 1.04
CA ALA A 114 1.50 0.20 1.40
C ALA A 114 0.95 -0.28 2.76
N ALA A 115 1.07 -1.57 3.06
CA ALA A 115 0.73 -2.12 4.38
C ALA A 115 1.64 -1.55 5.48
N PHE A 116 2.95 -1.47 5.26
CA PHE A 116 3.89 -0.86 6.21
C PHE A 116 3.63 0.63 6.46
N VAL A 117 3.32 1.39 5.42
CA VAL A 117 2.94 2.81 5.57
C VAL A 117 1.65 2.93 6.37
N THR A 118 0.68 2.05 6.13
CA THR A 118 -0.58 2.00 6.90
C THR A 118 -0.33 1.67 8.36
N LEU A 119 0.52 0.67 8.65
CA LEU A 119 0.93 0.34 10.02
C LEU A 119 1.61 1.52 10.72
N GLY A 120 2.52 2.22 10.02
CA GLY A 120 3.17 3.41 10.57
C GLY A 120 2.19 4.54 10.89
N ASN A 121 1.19 4.74 10.03
CA ASN A 121 0.10 5.68 10.27
C ASN A 121 -0.79 5.27 11.47
N LEU A 122 -1.13 3.98 11.61
CA LEU A 122 -1.88 3.49 12.77
C LEU A 122 -1.09 3.66 14.07
N LYS A 123 0.21 3.43 14.06
CA LYS A 123 1.10 3.68 15.22
C LYS A 123 1.16 5.16 15.60
N LEU A 124 1.06 6.06 14.62
CA LEU A 124 0.98 7.49 14.88
C LEU A 124 -0.33 7.86 15.61
N ILE A 125 -1.45 7.25 15.22
CA ILE A 125 -2.74 7.40 15.91
C ILE A 125 -2.67 6.79 17.32
N GLU A 126 -2.10 5.59 17.46
CA GLU A 126 -1.89 4.93 18.76
C GLU A 126 -1.08 5.82 19.70
N HIS A 127 0.00 6.44 19.22
CA HIS A 127 0.82 7.33 20.03
C HIS A 127 0.03 8.52 20.60
N LEU A 128 -0.94 9.05 19.84
CA LEU A 128 -1.73 10.21 20.23
C LEU A 128 -2.98 9.87 21.05
N THR A 129 -3.53 8.67 20.87
CA THR A 129 -4.78 8.23 21.50
C THR A 129 -4.57 7.23 22.63
N GLY A 130 -3.39 6.63 22.72
CA GLY A 130 -3.07 5.52 23.62
C GLY A 130 -3.75 4.21 23.26
N THR A 131 -4.39 4.11 22.08
CA THR A 131 -5.20 2.96 21.69
C THR A 131 -4.83 2.49 20.28
N PHE A 132 -4.51 1.21 20.15
CA PHE A 132 -4.39 0.54 18.84
C PHE A 132 -5.72 -0.16 18.51
N PRO A 133 -6.22 -0.08 17.26
CA PRO A 133 -7.48 -0.72 16.90
C PRO A 133 -7.37 -2.25 16.99
N SER A 134 -8.41 -2.91 17.51
CA SER A 134 -8.49 -4.38 17.53
C SER A 134 -8.91 -4.97 16.19
N GLU A 135 -9.50 -4.16 15.31
CA GLU A 135 -10.04 -4.56 14.02
C GLU A 135 -9.77 -3.47 12.98
N VAL A 136 -9.59 -3.88 11.72
CA VAL A 136 -9.43 -2.98 10.58
C VAL A 136 -10.51 -3.28 9.55
N VAL A 137 -11.23 -2.23 9.13
CA VAL A 137 -12.18 -2.32 8.01
C VAL A 137 -11.45 -1.87 6.75
N PHE A 138 -11.06 -2.82 5.92
CA PHE A 138 -10.39 -2.54 4.65
C PHE A 138 -11.41 -2.44 3.51
N ALA A 139 -11.46 -1.28 2.85
CA ALA A 139 -12.47 -0.97 1.83
C ALA A 139 -11.87 -0.21 0.63
N GLY A 140 -12.69 0.02 -0.39
CA GLY A 140 -12.30 0.73 -1.60
C GLY A 140 -11.67 -0.17 -2.66
N GLY A 141 -10.97 0.43 -3.63
CA GLY A 141 -10.44 -0.30 -4.78
C GLY A 141 -9.43 -1.38 -4.43
N ALA A 142 -8.58 -1.13 -3.42
CA ALA A 142 -7.55 -2.08 -2.97
C ALA A 142 -8.14 -3.31 -2.25
N ALA A 143 -9.37 -3.21 -1.73
CA ALA A 143 -10.04 -4.32 -1.04
C ALA A 143 -10.71 -5.33 -1.99
N LYS A 144 -10.65 -5.10 -3.31
CA LYS A 144 -11.20 -6.04 -4.31
C LYS A 144 -10.37 -7.31 -4.47
N GLY A 145 -9.07 -7.19 -4.20
CA GLY A 145 -8.14 -8.31 -4.23
C GLY A 145 -8.31 -9.27 -3.06
N LYS A 146 -7.57 -10.37 -3.09
CA LYS A 146 -7.50 -11.34 -2.00
C LYS A 146 -6.15 -11.31 -1.30
N LEU A 147 -5.08 -11.00 -2.04
CA LEU A 147 -3.73 -10.99 -1.49
C LEU A 147 -3.50 -9.76 -0.62
N TRP A 148 -3.83 -8.56 -1.11
CA TRP A 148 -3.56 -7.32 -0.38
C TRP A 148 -4.27 -7.23 0.97
N PRO A 149 -5.57 -7.60 1.11
CA PRO A 149 -6.22 -7.65 2.42
C PRO A 149 -5.57 -8.63 3.41
N GLN A 150 -4.91 -9.69 2.91
CA GLN A 150 -4.21 -10.68 3.73
C GLN A 150 -2.80 -10.21 4.12
N ILE A 151 -2.19 -9.32 3.33
CA ILE A 151 -0.90 -8.68 3.62
C ILE A 151 -1.06 -7.56 4.66
N LEU A 152 -2.17 -6.82 4.62
CA LEU A 152 -2.48 -5.72 5.54
C LEU A 152 -2.69 -6.20 6.98
#